data_AF-A0A835VM20-F1
#
_entry.id   AF-A0A835VM20-F1
#
_cell.length_a   1.000
_cell.length_b   1.000
_cell.length_c   1.000
_cell.angle_alpha   90.00
_cell.angle_beta   90.00
_cell.angle_gamma   90.00
#
_symmetry.space_group_name_H-M   'P 1'
#
loop_
_entity.id
_entity.type
_entity.pdbx_description
1 polymer ?
#
loop_
_entity_poly.entity_id
_entity_poly.type
_entity_poly.pdbx_seq_one_letter_code
_entity_poly.pdbx_strand_id
1 'polypeptide(L)'
;MEMLGNKQIIFFTLASTLFISSIAGNSIFQTAFAQSQTTPGFTVLTGEQLKNNPFATNILDRIEQSKILLAQLQSGKKPMTEHQKFIEEQRTIAKERLNADLARMNKQYENYTPRAAFGSFLSGINGTYHNLYWDQFNYLDNKIQIARSAMNDVLQNGGSYQEARQAYFKYASMTKVEMIKVNQDLNIKHGFADASVQKMFDKYGKLPRTEN
;
A
#
# COMPACT_ATOMS: atom_id res chain seq x y z
N MET A 1 51.18 -28.44 1.39
CA MET A 1 51.91 -27.20 1.73
C MET A 1 51.19 -26.07 1.01
N GLU A 2 50.62 -25.14 1.79
CA GLU A 2 50.69 -23.68 1.58
C GLU A 2 50.48 -23.11 0.15
N MET A 3 49.66 -22.09 -0.14
CA MET A 3 49.00 -21.07 0.66
C MET A 3 47.85 -20.42 -0.14
N LEU A 4 46.85 -19.96 0.60
CA LEU A 4 46.07 -18.71 0.47
C LEU A 4 45.79 -18.13 -0.93
N GLY A 5 44.50 -18.16 -1.30
CA GLY A 5 43.88 -17.22 -2.25
C GLY A 5 42.69 -16.52 -1.58
N ASN A 6 42.98 -15.47 -0.82
CA ASN A 6 42.06 -14.69 0.00
C ASN A 6 41.07 -13.89 -0.88
N LYS A 7 39.84 -14.38 -1.09
CA LYS A 7 38.76 -13.60 -1.75
C LYS A 7 37.97 -12.81 -0.70
N GLN A 8 38.37 -11.55 -0.51
CA GLN A 8 37.60 -10.54 0.21
C GLN A 8 36.29 -10.27 -0.54
N ILE A 9 35.16 -10.70 0.02
CA ILE A 9 33.82 -10.33 -0.44
C ILE A 9 33.46 -9.03 0.27
N ILE A 10 33.45 -7.93 -0.48
CA ILE A 10 33.03 -6.61 0.01
C ILE A 10 31.50 -6.63 0.11
N PHE A 11 30.98 -6.75 1.33
CA PHE A 11 29.58 -6.50 1.63
C PHE A 11 29.38 -5.00 1.86
N PHE A 12 28.65 -4.33 0.96
CA PHE A 12 28.12 -2.99 1.24
C PHE A 12 26.96 -3.12 2.23
N THR A 13 27.21 -2.79 3.50
CA THR A 13 26.19 -2.66 4.54
C THR A 13 25.67 -1.22 4.52
N LEU A 14 24.37 -1.05 4.27
CA LEU A 14 23.67 0.23 4.32
C LEU A 14 22.47 0.05 5.27
N ALA A 15 22.41 0.90 6.31
CA ALA A 15 21.29 1.24 7.21
C ALA A 15 21.78 1.26 8.67
N SER A 16 22.18 2.42 9.18
CA SER A 16 21.33 3.49 9.76
C SER A 16 21.19 3.34 11.28
N THR A 17 22.08 4.01 12.00
CA THR A 17 22.00 4.20 13.45
C THR A 17 20.85 5.16 13.79
N LEU A 18 19.81 4.61 14.42
CA LEU A 18 18.78 5.36 15.14
C LEU A 18 19.34 5.74 16.51
N PHE A 19 19.67 7.01 16.71
CA PHE A 19 19.87 7.55 18.06
C PHE A 19 18.51 8.02 18.59
N ILE A 20 17.95 7.25 19.52
CA ILE A 20 16.83 7.70 20.36
C ILE A 20 17.46 8.16 21.68
N SER A 21 17.46 9.47 21.93
CA SER A 21 17.64 10.01 23.27
C SER A 21 16.33 10.66 23.72
N SER A 22 15.67 10.00 24.65
CA SER A 22 14.55 10.51 25.43
C SER A 22 15.05 11.52 26.46
N ILE A 23 14.54 12.74 26.43
CA ILE A 23 14.54 13.63 27.61
C ILE A 23 13.09 14.02 27.89
N ALA A 24 12.53 13.41 28.91
CA ALA A 24 11.32 13.84 29.57
C ALA A 24 11.68 14.79 30.72
N GLY A 25 10.97 15.92 30.80
CA GLY A 25 10.65 16.65 32.03
C GLY A 25 11.74 17.53 32.66
N ASN A 26 11.67 18.86 32.45
CA ASN A 26 10.99 19.77 33.38
C ASN A 26 11.32 21.25 33.07
N SER A 27 10.25 21.99 32.80
CA SER A 27 9.94 23.40 33.04
C SER A 27 10.99 24.45 33.49
N ILE A 28 10.74 25.67 32.98
CA ILE A 28 11.08 27.03 33.45
C ILE A 28 12.48 27.54 33.05
N PHE A 29 12.53 28.46 32.09
CA PHE A 29 12.99 29.86 32.27
C PHE A 29 12.67 30.65 30.99
N GLN A 30 11.74 31.60 31.10
CA GLN A 30 11.59 32.69 30.16
C GLN A 30 12.77 33.64 30.35
N THR A 31 13.61 33.82 29.33
CA THR A 31 14.50 34.99 29.24
C THR A 31 13.95 35.94 28.19
N ALA A 32 13.19 36.91 28.68
CA ALA A 32 12.89 38.13 27.94
C ALA A 32 14.21 38.89 27.74
N PHE A 33 14.57 39.15 26.49
CA PHE A 33 15.66 40.07 26.18
C PHE A 33 15.17 41.51 26.36
N ALA A 34 15.45 42.09 27.53
CA ALA A 34 15.43 43.53 27.74
C ALA A 34 16.79 43.95 28.31
N GLN A 35 17.62 44.55 27.46
CA GLN A 35 18.79 45.32 27.90
C GLN A 35 18.81 46.65 27.14
N SER A 36 18.40 47.70 27.84
CA SER A 36 18.75 49.11 27.64
C SER A 36 20.26 49.30 27.89
N GLN A 37 21.05 50.17 27.27
CA GLN A 37 20.82 51.45 26.59
C GLN A 37 22.13 51.83 25.85
N THR A 38 22.05 52.30 24.61
CA THR A 38 22.68 53.54 24.12
C THR A 38 21.96 53.88 22.82
N THR A 39 21.32 55.05 22.76
CA THR A 39 20.54 55.55 21.62
C THR A 39 21.48 56.20 20.59
N PRO A 40 21.75 55.60 19.41
CA PRO A 40 21.77 56.40 18.20
C PRO A 40 20.32 56.82 17.92
N GLY A 41 20.11 58.12 17.67
CA GLY A 41 18.79 58.74 17.59
C GLY A 41 17.76 57.91 16.83
N PHE A 42 16.60 57.71 17.45
CA PHE A 42 15.44 57.12 16.78
C PHE A 42 14.93 58.11 15.74
N THR A 43 15.27 57.86 14.47
CA THR A 43 14.70 58.58 13.34
C THR A 43 13.33 58.00 13.01
N VAL A 44 12.28 58.73 13.38
CA VAL A 44 10.92 58.46 12.90
C VAL A 44 10.90 58.77 11.41
N LEU A 45 10.93 57.74 10.57
CA LEU A 45 10.76 57.91 9.12
C LEU A 45 9.31 58.31 8.85
N THR A 46 9.12 59.48 8.24
CA THR A 46 7.81 59.93 7.76
C THR A 46 7.36 59.13 6.53
N GLY A 47 6.06 59.14 6.19
CA GLY A 47 5.49 58.29 5.13
C GLY A 47 6.18 58.37 3.75
N GLU A 48 6.77 59.52 3.40
CA GLU A 48 7.58 59.67 2.18
C GLU A 48 9.00 59.11 2.31
N GLN A 49 9.62 59.25 3.48
CA GLN A 49 10.95 58.69 3.75
C GLN A 49 10.93 57.16 3.91
N LEU A 50 9.79 56.59 4.31
CA LEU A 50 9.51 55.15 4.29
C LEU A 50 9.46 54.60 2.87
N LYS A 51 8.86 55.32 1.92
CA LYS A 51 8.78 54.90 0.50
C LYS A 51 10.10 55.03 -0.24
N ASN A 52 10.90 56.05 0.08
CA ASN A 52 12.14 56.35 -0.63
C ASN A 52 13.39 55.69 0.00
N ASN A 53 13.24 54.96 1.11
CA ASN A 53 14.34 54.25 1.77
C ASN A 53 14.31 52.75 1.39
N PRO A 54 15.26 52.27 0.56
CA PRO A 54 15.27 50.88 0.09
C PRO A 54 15.41 49.85 1.21
N PHE A 55 16.00 50.22 2.34
CA PHE A 55 16.08 49.38 3.53
C PHE A 55 14.73 49.27 4.24
N ALA A 56 14.00 50.38 4.36
CA ALA A 56 12.68 50.40 4.98
C ALA A 56 11.65 49.64 4.14
N THR A 57 11.68 49.77 2.81
CA THR A 57 10.85 48.98 1.88
C THR A 57 11.14 47.49 2.02
N ASN A 58 12.41 47.10 2.12
CA ASN A 58 12.80 45.69 2.32
C ASN A 58 12.25 45.11 3.64
N ILE A 59 12.26 45.91 4.70
CA ILE A 59 11.70 45.51 6.00
C ILE A 59 10.18 45.34 5.88
N LEU A 60 9.49 46.26 5.22
CA LEU A 60 8.05 46.18 5.01
C LEU A 60 7.65 44.95 4.19
N ASP A 61 8.36 44.66 3.09
CA ASP A 61 8.14 43.47 2.26
C ASP A 61 8.30 42.18 3.08
N ARG A 62 9.34 42.12 3.93
CA ARG A 62 9.58 40.97 4.81
C ARG A 62 8.50 40.81 5.88
N ILE A 63 8.00 41.92 6.42
CA ILE A 63 6.88 41.92 7.37
C ILE A 63 5.61 41.42 6.70
N GLU A 64 5.34 41.82 5.47
CA GLU A 64 4.17 41.36 4.70
C GLU A 64 4.25 39.86 4.37
N GLN A 65 5.41 39.39 3.89
CA GLN A 65 5.66 37.97 3.64
C GLN A 65 5.50 37.14 4.92
N SER A 66 5.95 37.64 6.07
CA SER A 66 5.79 36.98 7.37
C SER A 66 4.32 36.87 7.79
N LYS A 67 3.51 37.91 7.55
CA LYS A 67 2.05 37.87 7.83
C LYS A 67 1.32 36.86 6.97
N ILE A 68 1.65 36.78 5.67
CA ILE A 68 1.09 35.78 4.75
C ILE A 68 1.45 34.37 5.22
N LEU A 69 2.71 34.15 5.62
CA LEU A 69 3.19 32.88 6.13
C LEU A 69 2.45 32.45 7.41
N LEU A 70 2.25 33.39 8.35
CA LEU A 70 1.52 33.15 9.60
C LEU A 70 0.04 32.82 9.33
N ALA A 71 -0.61 33.54 8.42
CA ALA A 71 -2.00 33.25 8.03
C ALA A 71 -2.15 31.87 7.36
N GLN A 72 -1.18 31.47 6.53
CA GLN A 72 -1.15 30.13 5.92
C GLN A 72 -0.96 29.02 6.96
N LEU A 73 -0.03 29.20 7.90
CA LEU A 73 0.19 28.27 9.01
C LEU A 73 -1.04 28.15 9.94
N GLN A 74 -1.73 29.26 10.21
CA GLN A 74 -2.99 29.28 10.99
C GLN A 74 -4.15 28.60 10.25
N SER A 75 -4.16 28.62 8.92
CA SER A 75 -5.18 27.96 8.09
C SER A 75 -4.98 26.44 7.94
N GLY A 76 -3.97 25.85 8.59
CA GLY A 76 -3.63 24.41 8.46
C GLY A 76 -2.95 24.04 7.13
N LYS A 77 -2.81 24.99 6.20
CA LYS A 77 -2.07 24.84 4.95
C LYS A 77 -0.60 25.16 5.21
N LYS A 78 0.20 24.16 5.59
CA LYS A 78 1.66 24.32 5.65
C LYS A 78 2.14 24.74 4.24
N PRO A 79 2.77 25.92 4.09
CA PRO A 79 3.40 26.27 2.83
C PRO A 79 4.51 25.24 2.58
N MET A 80 4.34 24.49 1.50
CA MET A 80 5.29 23.46 1.10
C MET A 80 6.60 24.16 0.73
N THR A 81 7.67 23.90 1.45
CA THR A 81 8.98 24.50 1.14
C THR A 81 9.41 24.05 -0.26
N GLU A 82 10.24 24.84 -0.96
CA GLU A 82 10.76 24.46 -2.29
C GLU A 82 11.42 23.08 -2.28
N HIS A 83 12.08 22.72 -1.18
CA HIS A 83 12.62 21.37 -0.99
C HIS A 83 11.51 20.29 -0.91
N GLN A 84 10.41 20.54 -0.19
CA GLN A 84 9.29 19.60 -0.13
C GLN A 84 8.58 19.46 -1.50
N LYS A 85 8.46 20.56 -2.27
CA LYS A 85 7.97 20.51 -3.66
C LYS A 85 8.83 19.62 -4.52
N PHE A 86 10.15 19.81 -4.50
CA PHE A 86 11.09 18.96 -5.23
C PHE A 86 10.97 17.49 -4.84
N ILE A 87 10.89 17.17 -3.54
CA ILE A 87 10.73 15.78 -3.08
C ILE A 87 9.40 15.17 -3.58
N GLU A 88 8.31 15.93 -3.57
CA GLU A 88 7.01 15.44 -4.03
C GLU A 88 6.96 15.25 -5.56
N GLU A 89 7.63 16.12 -6.31
CA GLU A 89 7.83 15.94 -7.75
C GLU A 89 8.62 14.66 -8.03
N GLN A 90 9.72 14.41 -7.32
CA GLN A 90 10.49 13.18 -7.46
C GLN A 90 9.67 11.93 -7.11
N ARG A 91 8.84 11.99 -6.05
CA ARG A 91 7.91 10.90 -5.71
C ARG A 91 6.89 10.65 -6.80
N THR A 92 6.36 11.71 -7.40
CA THR A 92 5.37 11.63 -8.48
C THR A 92 6.00 10.96 -9.71
N ILE A 93 7.16 11.44 -10.14
CA ILE A 93 7.92 10.85 -11.26
C ILE A 93 8.24 9.37 -10.98
N ALA A 94 8.69 9.03 -9.76
CA ALA A 94 8.97 7.65 -9.38
C ALA A 94 7.72 6.77 -9.43
N LYS A 95 6.57 7.27 -8.95
CA LYS A 95 5.28 6.57 -9.00
C LYS A 95 4.79 6.37 -10.43
N GLU A 96 4.93 7.37 -11.28
CA GLU A 96 4.59 7.28 -12.71
C GLU A 96 5.44 6.24 -13.43
N ARG A 97 6.76 6.24 -13.20
CA ARG A 97 7.67 5.23 -13.74
C ARG A 97 7.32 3.83 -13.25
N LEU A 98 7.07 3.67 -11.94
CA LEU A 98 6.63 2.40 -11.38
C LEU A 98 5.33 1.91 -12.02
N ASN A 99 4.34 2.78 -12.19
CA ASN A 99 3.08 2.42 -12.82
C ASN A 99 3.27 2.01 -14.28
N ALA A 100 4.12 2.72 -15.04
CA ALA A 100 4.45 2.37 -16.42
C ALA A 100 5.18 1.02 -16.50
N ASP A 101 6.10 0.75 -15.58
CA ASP A 101 6.81 -0.53 -15.48
C ASP A 101 5.85 -1.68 -15.13
N LEU A 102 4.94 -1.47 -14.18
CA LEU A 102 3.90 -2.43 -13.83
C LEU A 102 2.96 -2.70 -15.02
N ALA A 103 2.55 -1.66 -15.76
CA ALA A 103 1.71 -1.81 -16.94
C ALA A 103 2.43 -2.61 -18.04
N ARG A 104 3.72 -2.32 -18.29
CA ARG A 104 4.54 -3.05 -19.26
C ARG A 104 4.69 -4.52 -18.84
N MET A 105 4.99 -4.78 -17.57
CA MET A 105 5.09 -6.13 -17.02
C MET A 105 3.76 -6.88 -17.18
N ASN A 106 2.65 -6.29 -16.74
CA ASN A 106 1.32 -6.92 -16.83
C ASN A 106 0.96 -7.27 -18.27
N LYS A 107 1.27 -6.40 -19.24
CA LYS A 107 1.06 -6.67 -20.67
C LYS A 107 1.95 -7.81 -21.17
N GLN A 108 3.22 -7.82 -20.79
CA GLN A 108 4.16 -8.89 -21.18
C GLN A 108 3.74 -10.25 -20.63
N TYR A 109 3.14 -10.28 -19.43
CA TYR A 109 2.73 -11.50 -18.74
C TYR A 109 1.24 -11.83 -18.84
N GLU A 110 0.48 -11.11 -19.68
CA GLU A 110 -0.98 -11.26 -19.80
C GLU A 110 -1.40 -12.71 -20.10
N ASN A 111 -0.69 -13.35 -21.04
CA ASN A 111 -0.91 -14.74 -21.43
C ASN A 111 -0.50 -15.78 -20.37
N TYR A 112 0.28 -15.36 -19.37
CA TYR A 112 0.76 -16.21 -18.28
C TYR A 112 -0.05 -16.01 -17.00
N THR A 113 -1.13 -15.24 -17.06
CA THR A 113 -2.08 -15.14 -15.95
C THR A 113 -2.80 -16.48 -15.76
N PRO A 114 -3.21 -16.83 -14.52
CA PRO A 114 -3.98 -18.05 -14.27
C PRO A 114 -5.22 -18.15 -15.15
N ARG A 115 -5.87 -17.02 -15.43
CA ARG A 115 -7.05 -16.94 -16.29
C ARG A 115 -6.74 -17.25 -17.75
N ALA A 116 -5.66 -16.67 -18.30
CA ALA A 116 -5.24 -16.93 -19.67
C ALA A 116 -4.78 -18.39 -19.85
N ALA A 117 -4.00 -18.92 -18.89
CA ALA A 117 -3.60 -20.32 -18.89
C ALA A 117 -4.80 -21.27 -18.82
N PHE A 118 -5.80 -20.96 -17.99
CA PHE A 118 -7.03 -21.74 -17.90
C PHE A 118 -7.87 -21.67 -19.18
N GLY A 119 -7.97 -20.50 -19.81
CA GLY A 119 -8.63 -20.34 -21.11
C GLY A 119 -7.97 -21.20 -22.20
N SER A 120 -6.63 -21.19 -22.25
CA SER A 120 -5.88 -22.05 -23.17
C SER A 120 -6.11 -23.53 -22.89
N PHE A 121 -6.19 -23.94 -21.63
CA PHE A 121 -6.53 -25.32 -21.25
C PHE A 121 -7.93 -25.73 -21.74
N LEU A 122 -8.94 -24.86 -21.60
CA LEU A 122 -10.31 -25.15 -22.04
C LEU A 122 -10.46 -25.26 -23.56
N SER A 123 -9.54 -24.71 -24.35
CA SER A 123 -9.60 -24.78 -25.82
C SER A 123 -9.62 -26.21 -26.37
N GLY A 124 -9.04 -27.18 -25.63
CA GLY A 124 -9.05 -28.60 -25.97
C GLY A 124 -10.24 -29.40 -25.41
N ILE A 125 -11.13 -28.75 -24.66
CA ILE A 125 -12.29 -29.39 -24.01
C ILE A 125 -13.55 -29.07 -24.80
N ASN A 126 -14.52 -29.99 -24.78
CA ASN A 126 -15.84 -29.77 -25.37
C ASN A 126 -16.50 -28.48 -24.83
N GLY A 127 -16.89 -27.60 -25.75
CA GLY A 127 -17.53 -26.30 -25.49
C GLY A 127 -18.75 -26.37 -24.57
N THR A 128 -19.49 -27.48 -24.59
CA THR A 128 -20.68 -27.70 -23.74
C THR A 128 -20.38 -27.46 -22.25
N TYR A 129 -19.18 -27.84 -21.78
CA TYR A 129 -18.82 -27.75 -20.36
C TYR A 129 -18.05 -26.49 -19.99
N HIS A 130 -17.74 -25.60 -20.95
CA HIS A 130 -16.87 -24.44 -20.71
C HIS A 130 -17.41 -23.52 -19.61
N ASN A 131 -18.71 -23.26 -19.58
CA ASN A 131 -19.33 -22.40 -18.57
C ASN A 131 -19.23 -23.01 -17.15
N LEU A 132 -19.39 -24.33 -17.02
CA LEU A 132 -19.18 -25.05 -15.77
C LEU A 132 -17.75 -24.87 -15.27
N TYR A 133 -16.76 -25.11 -16.14
CA TYR A 133 -15.36 -24.96 -15.79
C TYR A 133 -14.97 -23.52 -15.45
N TRP A 134 -15.49 -22.54 -16.19
CA TRP A 134 -15.28 -21.13 -15.89
C TRP A 134 -15.84 -20.74 -14.53
N ASP A 135 -17.03 -21.23 -14.17
CA ASP A 135 -17.61 -20.96 -12.86
C ASP A 135 -16.81 -21.63 -11.72
N GLN A 136 -16.31 -22.84 -11.93
CA GLN A 136 -15.39 -23.50 -10.98
C GLN A 136 -14.11 -22.68 -10.80
N PHE A 137 -13.53 -22.19 -11.90
CA PHE A 137 -12.36 -21.31 -11.86
C PHE A 137 -12.66 -20.01 -11.12
N ASN A 138 -13.76 -19.34 -11.43
CA ASN A 138 -14.15 -18.09 -10.80
C ASN A 138 -14.37 -18.25 -9.29
N TYR A 139 -14.95 -19.37 -8.86
CA TYR A 139 -15.11 -19.70 -7.45
C TYR A 139 -13.75 -19.80 -6.74
N LEU A 140 -12.81 -20.55 -7.33
CA LEU A 140 -11.45 -20.70 -6.80
C LEU A 140 -10.68 -19.39 -6.80
N ASP A 141 -10.74 -18.61 -7.88
CA ASP A 141 -10.08 -17.32 -7.98
C ASP A 141 -10.59 -16.37 -6.90
N ASN A 142 -11.91 -16.27 -6.72
CA ASN A 142 -12.51 -15.44 -5.66
C ASN A 142 -12.00 -15.84 -4.26
N LYS A 143 -11.96 -17.15 -3.97
CA LYS A 143 -11.45 -17.68 -2.70
C LYS A 143 -9.96 -17.34 -2.49
N ILE A 144 -9.14 -17.39 -3.54
CA ILE A 144 -7.75 -16.96 -3.51
C ILE A 144 -7.62 -15.45 -3.29
N GLN A 145 -8.48 -14.62 -3.90
CA GLN A 145 -8.47 -13.17 -3.66
C GLN A 145 -8.81 -12.84 -2.19
N ILE A 146 -9.81 -13.50 -1.62
CA ILE A 146 -10.15 -13.37 -0.19
C ILE A 146 -8.95 -13.78 0.68
N ALA A 147 -8.29 -14.89 0.34
CA ALA A 147 -7.12 -15.34 1.07
C ALA A 147 -5.93 -14.37 1.02
N ARG A 148 -5.70 -13.75 -0.15
CA ARG A 148 -4.69 -12.69 -0.32
C ARG A 148 -5.05 -11.45 0.49
N SER A 149 -6.32 -11.05 0.51
CA SER A 149 -6.79 -9.94 1.34
C SER A 149 -6.52 -10.21 2.81
N ALA A 150 -6.95 -11.37 3.33
CA ALA A 150 -6.74 -11.73 4.73
C ALA A 150 -5.25 -11.80 5.11
N MET A 151 -4.39 -12.28 4.20
CA MET A 151 -2.94 -12.25 4.40
C MET A 151 -2.42 -10.81 4.52
N ASN A 152 -2.83 -9.93 3.62
CA ASN A 152 -2.43 -8.52 3.62
C ASN A 152 -2.93 -7.79 4.87
N ASP A 153 -4.14 -8.08 5.31
CA ASP A 153 -4.72 -7.50 6.52
C ASP A 153 -3.88 -7.84 7.76
N VAL A 154 -3.40 -9.08 7.88
CA VAL A 154 -2.51 -9.47 8.99
C VAL A 154 -1.17 -8.71 8.92
N LEU A 155 -0.58 -8.59 7.73
CA LEU A 155 0.68 -7.87 7.55
C LEU A 155 0.56 -6.38 7.86
N GLN A 156 -0.54 -5.74 7.43
CA GLN A 156 -0.80 -4.32 7.67
C GLN A 156 -1.03 -4.01 9.15
N ASN A 157 -1.60 -4.97 9.90
CA ASN A 157 -1.82 -4.84 11.34
C ASN A 157 -0.59 -5.22 12.19
N GLY A 158 0.58 -5.42 11.58
CA GLY A 158 1.83 -5.72 12.28
C GLY A 158 2.00 -7.19 12.69
N GLY A 159 1.17 -8.09 12.15
CA GLY A 159 1.32 -9.53 12.35
C GLY A 159 2.56 -10.10 11.67
N SER A 160 3.03 -11.23 12.18
CA SER A 160 4.17 -11.95 11.61
C SER A 160 3.83 -12.58 10.25
N TYR A 161 4.88 -12.86 9.46
CA TYR A 161 4.72 -13.57 8.19
C TYR A 161 4.07 -14.96 8.37
N GLN A 162 4.35 -15.64 9.49
CA GLN A 162 3.76 -16.93 9.80
C GLN A 162 2.24 -16.81 10.01
N GLU A 163 1.78 -15.82 10.76
CA GLU A 163 0.36 -15.57 10.99
C GLU A 163 -0.34 -15.17 9.68
N ALA A 164 0.29 -14.32 8.87
CA ALA A 164 -0.24 -13.93 7.56
C ALA A 164 -0.40 -15.14 6.63
N ARG A 165 0.58 -16.05 6.63
CA ARG A 165 0.53 -17.29 5.86
C ARG A 165 -0.56 -18.24 6.38
N GLN A 166 -0.75 -18.32 7.69
CA GLN A 166 -1.85 -19.10 8.28
C GLN A 166 -3.21 -18.54 7.88
N ALA A 167 -3.38 -17.22 7.89
CA ALA A 167 -4.58 -16.55 7.40
C ALA A 167 -4.84 -16.88 5.93
N TYR A 168 -3.82 -16.77 5.07
CA TYR A 168 -3.91 -17.18 3.67
C TYR A 168 -4.42 -18.62 3.55
N PHE A 169 -3.77 -19.57 4.22
CA PHE A 169 -4.15 -20.98 4.14
C PHE A 169 -5.57 -21.22 4.63
N LYS A 170 -5.98 -20.59 5.74
CA LYS A 170 -7.33 -20.73 6.28
C LYS A 170 -8.40 -20.39 5.24
N TYR A 171 -8.22 -19.30 4.51
CA TYR A 171 -9.22 -18.84 3.52
C TYR A 171 -9.07 -19.50 2.15
N ALA A 172 -7.84 -19.84 1.73
CA ALA A 172 -7.59 -20.53 0.46
C ALA A 172 -8.01 -22.01 0.49
N SER A 173 -8.00 -22.63 1.67
CA SER A 173 -8.32 -24.05 1.83
C SER A 173 -9.79 -24.34 1.54
N MET A 174 -10.04 -25.42 0.81
CA MET A 174 -11.38 -25.93 0.52
C MET A 174 -11.55 -27.31 1.15
N THR A 175 -12.64 -27.50 1.88
CA THR A 175 -12.95 -28.83 2.41
C THR A 175 -13.55 -29.72 1.33
N LYS A 176 -13.45 -31.04 1.47
CA LYS A 176 -14.10 -31.98 0.53
C LYS A 176 -15.62 -31.75 0.43
N VAL A 177 -16.27 -31.47 1.56
CA VAL A 177 -17.72 -31.21 1.61
C VAL A 177 -18.07 -29.94 0.83
N GLU A 178 -17.28 -28.88 0.99
CA GLU A 178 -17.43 -27.64 0.23
C GLU A 178 -17.24 -27.89 -1.27
N MET A 179 -16.20 -28.62 -1.67
CA MET A 179 -15.95 -28.98 -3.07
C MET A 179 -17.11 -29.77 -3.68
N ILE A 180 -17.66 -30.75 -2.96
CA ILE A 180 -18.82 -31.53 -3.41
C ILE A 180 -20.02 -30.61 -3.62
N LYS A 181 -20.29 -29.73 -2.65
CA LYS A 181 -21.40 -28.78 -2.73
C LYS A 181 -21.27 -27.84 -3.92
N VAL A 182 -20.10 -27.22 -4.11
CA VAL A 182 -19.85 -26.32 -5.25
C VAL A 182 -20.05 -27.06 -6.57
N ASN A 183 -19.53 -28.28 -6.70
CA ASN A 183 -19.73 -29.09 -7.89
C ASN A 183 -21.22 -29.43 -8.12
N GLN A 184 -21.94 -29.82 -7.07
CA GLN A 184 -23.37 -30.09 -7.14
C GLN A 184 -24.14 -28.86 -7.63
N ASP A 185 -23.92 -27.71 -6.99
CA ASP A 185 -24.59 -26.45 -7.31
C ASP A 185 -24.33 -26.02 -8.75
N LEU A 186 -23.09 -26.14 -9.23
CA LEU A 186 -22.73 -25.79 -10.60
C LEU A 186 -23.26 -26.79 -11.64
N ASN A 187 -23.27 -28.09 -11.35
CA ASN A 187 -23.87 -29.07 -12.26
C ASN A 187 -25.38 -28.87 -12.39
N ILE A 188 -26.07 -28.50 -11.29
CA ILE A 188 -27.49 -28.12 -11.35
C ILE A 188 -27.67 -26.83 -12.16
N LYS A 189 -26.86 -25.80 -11.87
CA LYS A 189 -26.92 -24.49 -12.56
C LYS A 189 -26.80 -24.62 -14.08
N HIS A 190 -25.92 -25.50 -14.55
CA HIS A 190 -25.65 -25.70 -15.98
C HIS A 190 -26.48 -26.83 -16.62
N GLY A 191 -27.42 -27.43 -15.88
CA GLY A 191 -28.33 -28.46 -16.41
C GLY A 191 -27.70 -29.85 -16.60
N PHE A 192 -26.54 -30.11 -15.99
CA PHE A 192 -25.86 -31.41 -16.02
C PHE A 192 -26.31 -32.36 -14.90
N ALA A 193 -27.05 -31.85 -13.91
CA ALA A 193 -27.61 -32.65 -12.83
C ALA A 193 -29.01 -32.19 -12.46
N ASP A 194 -29.86 -33.15 -12.12
CA ASP A 194 -31.20 -32.89 -11.61
C ASP A 194 -31.16 -32.61 -10.10
N ALA A 195 -31.79 -31.51 -9.68
CA ALA A 195 -31.78 -31.07 -8.28
C ALA A 195 -32.49 -32.07 -7.34
N SER A 196 -33.50 -32.79 -7.80
CA SER A 196 -34.20 -33.81 -7.00
C SER A 196 -33.33 -35.04 -6.76
N VAL A 197 -32.58 -35.47 -7.77
CA VAL A 197 -31.61 -36.58 -7.66
C VAL A 197 -30.46 -36.18 -6.75
N GLN A 198 -29.92 -34.96 -6.92
CA GLN A 198 -28.80 -34.47 -6.12
C GLN A 198 -29.15 -34.32 -4.63
N LYS A 199 -30.41 -34.11 -4.27
CA LYS A 199 -30.88 -34.10 -2.87
C LYS A 199 -30.85 -35.47 -2.18
N MET A 200 -30.74 -36.55 -2.94
CA MET A 200 -30.67 -37.91 -2.39
C MET A 200 -29.29 -38.25 -1.82
N PHE A 201 -28.25 -37.46 -2.17
CA PHE A 201 -26.91 -37.65 -1.65
C PHE A 201 -26.71 -36.90 -0.33
N ASP A 202 -25.95 -37.49 0.58
CA ASP A 202 -25.49 -36.84 1.80
C ASP A 202 -24.39 -35.79 1.49
N LYS A 203 -23.97 -35.05 2.53
CA LYS A 203 -22.90 -34.04 2.44
C LYS A 203 -21.53 -34.59 1.98
N TYR A 204 -21.36 -35.90 1.93
CA TYR A 204 -20.16 -36.59 1.46
C TYR A 204 -20.32 -37.17 0.05
N GLY A 205 -21.45 -36.92 -0.60
CA GLY A 205 -21.77 -37.42 -1.95
C GLY A 205 -22.15 -38.90 -1.96
N LYS A 206 -22.68 -39.44 -0.85
CA LYS A 206 -23.10 -40.85 -0.74
C LYS A 206 -24.62 -40.96 -0.69
N LEU A 207 -25.15 -42.00 -1.31
CA LEU A 207 -26.54 -42.38 -1.13
C LEU A 207 -26.74 -43.01 0.26
N PRO A 208 -27.92 -42.86 0.87
CA PRO A 208 -28.26 -43.58 2.09
C PRO A 208 -28.13 -45.08 1.85
N ARG A 209 -27.46 -45.78 2.77
CA ARG A 209 -27.42 -47.25 2.73
C ARG A 209 -28.82 -47.76 3.06
N THR A 210 -29.44 -48.46 2.14
CA THR A 210 -30.60 -49.29 2.45
C THR A 210 -30.09 -50.53 3.17
N GLU A 211 -30.58 -50.78 4.39
CA GLU A 211 -30.38 -52.10 5.00
C GLU A 211 -31.23 -53.09 4.21
N ASN A 212 -30.58 -54.10 3.64
CA ASN A 212 -31.23 -55.22 2.98
C ASN A 212 -31.39 -56.37 3.99
#